data_AF-A0A7S3LFV9-F1
#
_entry.id   AF-A0A7S3LFV9-F1
#
_cell.length_a   1.000
_cell.length_b   1.000
_cell.length_c   1.000
_cell.angle_alpha   90.00
_cell.angle_beta   90.00
_cell.angle_gamma   90.00
#
_symmetry.space_group_name_H-M   'P 1'
#
loop_
_entity.id
_entity.type
_entity.pdbx_description
1 polymer ?
#
loop_
_entity_poly.entity_id
_entity_poly.type
_entity_poly.pdbx_seq_one_letter_code
_entity_poly.pdbx_strand_id
1 'polypeptide(L)'
;MCEMINKEIAEIVSEVQEKKQELSSTTDQIKMLNKDRTKKASQRKERQREEGTIHRKVTEARNKVKMADRDLKRAMPGRVSQGIDGLERIIQDLGEKLRGRVFGPLYKLIEAEDERFNTAIEVAAGPQLAHVVVDTDETAAQLMTELQRRKLGRVTFKPL
;
A
#
# COMPACT_ATOMS: atom_id res chain seq x y z
N MET A 1 15.82 -75.33 -33.30
CA MET A 1 14.61 -75.05 -32.48
C MET A 1 14.99 -74.51 -31.10
N CYS A 2 15.81 -75.20 -30.31
CA CYS A 2 16.25 -74.72 -28.99
C CYS A 2 17.11 -73.43 -29.00
N GLU A 3 17.96 -73.23 -30.01
CA GLU A 3 18.78 -72.01 -30.10
C GLU A 3 17.98 -70.73 -30.42
N MET A 4 16.92 -70.84 -31.23
CA MET A 4 16.02 -69.71 -31.51
C MET A 4 15.27 -69.29 -30.25
N ILE A 5 14.76 -70.26 -29.49
CA ILE A 5 14.03 -70.00 -28.24
C ILE A 5 14.97 -69.36 -27.20
N ASN A 6 16.23 -69.80 -27.10
CA ASN A 6 17.21 -69.17 -26.21
C ASN A 6 17.54 -67.73 -26.60
N LYS A 7 17.53 -67.41 -27.90
CA LYS A 7 17.77 -66.06 -28.40
C LYS A 7 16.60 -65.12 -28.07
N GLU A 8 15.37 -65.57 -28.27
CA GLU A 8 14.16 -64.83 -27.89
C GLU A 8 14.07 -64.61 -26.36
N ILE A 9 14.41 -65.62 -25.55
CA ILE A 9 14.47 -65.47 -24.09
C ILE A 9 15.51 -64.42 -23.68
N ALA A 10 16.69 -64.40 -24.32
CA ALA A 10 17.73 -63.43 -24.01
C ALA A 10 17.31 -61.98 -24.36
N GLU A 11 16.63 -61.79 -25.49
CA GLU A 11 16.06 -60.48 -25.88
C GLU A 11 15.01 -59.99 -24.88
N ILE A 12 14.07 -60.85 -24.50
CA ILE A 12 13.02 -60.51 -23.52
C ILE A 12 13.63 -60.19 -22.16
N VAL A 13 14.65 -60.93 -21.71
CA VAL A 13 15.35 -60.65 -20.45
C VAL A 13 16.05 -59.28 -20.50
N SER A 14 16.67 -58.92 -21.63
CA SER A 14 17.28 -57.60 -21.82
C SER A 14 16.25 -56.48 -21.73
N GLU A 15 15.11 -56.60 -22.43
CA GLU A 15 14.03 -55.61 -22.38
C GLU A 15 13.43 -55.47 -20.97
N VAL A 16 13.25 -56.58 -20.24
CA VAL A 16 12.76 -56.55 -18.86
C VAL A 16 13.75 -55.83 -17.95
N GLN A 17 15.05 -55.99 -18.19
CA GLN A 17 16.10 -55.36 -17.39
C GLN A 17 16.19 -53.84 -17.64
N GLU A 18 16.06 -53.41 -18.90
CA GLU A 18 15.95 -52.00 -19.28
C GLU A 18 14.71 -51.34 -18.67
N LYS A 19 13.53 -51.95 -18.85
CA LYS A 19 12.28 -51.44 -18.25
C LYS A 19 12.35 -51.37 -16.73
N LYS A 20 13.06 -52.29 -16.08
CA LYS A 20 13.27 -52.26 -14.62
C LYS A 20 14.16 -51.09 -14.19
N GLN A 21 15.20 -50.76 -14.96
CA GLN A 21 16.02 -49.57 -14.70
C GLN A 21 15.23 -48.27 -14.92
N GLU A 22 14.44 -48.20 -15.99
CA GLU A 22 13.54 -47.06 -16.25
C GLU A 22 12.53 -46.88 -15.11
N LEU A 23 11.91 -47.97 -14.65
CA LEU A 23 10.96 -47.96 -13.54
C LEU A 23 11.62 -47.48 -12.24
N SER A 24 12.85 -47.92 -11.97
CA SER A 24 13.62 -47.46 -10.80
C SER A 24 13.91 -45.97 -10.88
N SER A 25 14.39 -45.48 -12.03
CA SER A 25 14.71 -44.06 -12.23
C SER A 25 13.47 -43.18 -12.09
N THR A 26 12.34 -43.62 -12.66
CA THR A 26 11.05 -42.91 -12.57
C THR A 26 10.55 -42.89 -11.14
N THR A 27 10.71 -43.99 -10.40
CA THR A 27 10.33 -44.07 -8.98
C THR A 27 11.13 -43.07 -8.13
N ASP A 28 12.43 -42.92 -8.41
CA ASP A 28 13.26 -41.97 -7.66
C ASP A 28 12.95 -40.51 -8.04
N GLN A 29 12.63 -40.24 -9.30
CA GLN A 29 12.10 -38.93 -9.73
C GLN A 29 10.79 -38.60 -9.02
N ILE A 30 9.86 -39.55 -8.90
CA ILE A 30 8.59 -39.36 -8.16
C ILE A 30 8.86 -39.04 -6.69
N LYS A 31 9.83 -39.73 -6.06
CA LYS A 31 10.21 -39.43 -4.66
C LYS A 31 10.79 -38.01 -4.53
N MET A 32 11.66 -37.58 -5.44
CA MET A 32 12.21 -36.24 -5.46
C MET A 32 11.11 -35.17 -5.64
N LEU A 33 10.23 -35.36 -6.63
CA LEU A 33 9.11 -34.45 -6.90
C LEU A 33 8.15 -34.35 -5.72
N ASN A 34 7.89 -35.46 -5.01
CA ASN A 34 7.05 -35.44 -3.80
C ASN A 34 7.70 -34.69 -2.63
N LYS A 35 9.02 -34.82 -2.45
CA LYS A 35 9.77 -34.02 -1.47
C LYS A 35 9.70 -32.53 -1.81
N ASP A 36 9.92 -32.16 -3.06
CA ASP A 36 9.85 -30.78 -3.52
C ASP A 36 8.45 -30.19 -3.41
N ARG A 37 7.41 -30.96 -3.74
CA ARG A 37 6.01 -30.57 -3.56
C ARG A 37 5.73 -30.26 -2.08
N THR A 38 6.21 -31.11 -1.17
CA THR A 38 6.02 -30.93 0.27
C THR A 38 6.74 -29.68 0.77
N LYS A 39 7.98 -29.44 0.31
CA LYS A 39 8.75 -28.22 0.62
C LYS A 39 8.09 -26.95 0.09
N LYS A 40 7.58 -26.96 -1.15
CA LYS A 40 6.84 -25.82 -1.70
C LYS A 40 5.54 -25.56 -0.94
N ALA A 41 4.85 -26.62 -0.48
CA ALA A 41 3.64 -26.50 0.31
C ALA A 41 3.90 -25.88 1.70
N SER A 42 5.01 -26.24 2.37
CA SER A 42 5.37 -25.61 3.64
C SER A 42 5.74 -24.14 3.47
N GLN A 43 6.57 -23.81 2.47
CA GLN A 43 6.92 -22.42 2.14
C GLN A 43 5.70 -21.56 1.78
N ARG A 44 4.71 -22.14 1.08
CA ARG A 44 3.45 -21.44 0.80
C ARG A 44 2.69 -21.10 2.09
N LYS A 45 2.60 -22.05 3.03
CA LYS A 45 1.93 -21.82 4.31
C LYS A 45 2.64 -20.74 5.14
N GLU A 46 3.97 -20.73 5.12
CA GLU A 46 4.78 -19.70 5.79
C GLU A 46 4.53 -18.31 5.20
N ARG A 47 4.65 -18.16 3.87
CA ARG A 47 4.35 -16.89 3.19
C ARG A 47 2.93 -16.40 3.44
N GLN A 48 1.95 -17.30 3.47
CA GLN A 48 0.56 -16.92 3.77
C GLN A 48 0.39 -16.39 5.21
N ARG A 49 1.16 -16.90 6.18
CA ARG A 49 1.17 -16.38 7.55
C ARG A 49 1.83 -15.01 7.63
N GLU A 50 2.93 -14.83 6.91
CA GLU A 50 3.63 -13.53 6.80
C GLU A 50 2.73 -12.48 6.17
N GLU A 51 2.09 -12.80 5.04
CA GLU A 51 1.13 -11.94 4.36
C GLU A 51 -0.02 -11.55 5.29
N GLY A 52 -0.59 -12.50 6.03
CA GLY A 52 -1.62 -12.23 7.03
C GLY A 52 -1.15 -11.28 8.13
N THR A 53 0.10 -11.41 8.58
CA THR A 53 0.71 -10.52 9.57
C THR A 53 0.91 -9.11 9.01
N ILE A 54 1.44 -9.00 7.80
CA ILE A 54 1.65 -7.72 7.10
C ILE A 54 0.31 -7.04 6.87
N HIS A 55 -0.70 -7.77 6.42
CA HIS A 55 -2.04 -7.24 6.19
C HIS A 55 -2.67 -6.66 7.46
N ARG A 56 -2.50 -7.34 8.61
CA ARG A 56 -2.93 -6.83 9.91
C ARG A 56 -2.20 -5.54 10.28
N LYS A 57 -0.88 -5.50 10.14
CA LYS A 57 -0.07 -4.29 10.43
C LYS A 57 -0.49 -3.10 9.57
N VAL A 58 -0.71 -3.32 8.27
CA VAL A 58 -1.18 -2.27 7.34
C VAL A 58 -2.56 -1.77 7.75
N THR A 59 -3.47 -2.66 8.11
CA THR A 59 -4.83 -2.29 8.55
C THR A 59 -4.79 -1.49 9.85
N GLU A 60 -3.99 -1.92 10.82
CA GLU A 60 -3.80 -1.21 12.08
C GLU A 60 -3.20 0.19 11.87
N ALA A 61 -2.14 0.31 11.06
CA ALA A 61 -1.53 1.59 10.73
C ALA A 61 -2.52 2.54 10.03
N ARG A 62 -3.30 2.04 9.07
CA ARG A 62 -4.36 2.82 8.40
C ARG A 62 -5.41 3.31 9.38
N ASN A 63 -5.80 2.48 10.34
CA ASN A 63 -6.78 2.87 11.37
C ASN A 63 -6.19 3.94 12.31
N LYS A 64 -4.92 3.83 12.72
CA LYS A 64 -4.24 4.84 13.53
C LYS A 64 -4.19 6.19 12.82
N VAL A 65 -3.83 6.22 11.53
CA VAL A 65 -3.84 7.46 10.72
C VAL A 65 -5.24 8.06 10.65
N LYS A 66 -6.27 7.25 10.38
CA LYS A 66 -7.66 7.72 10.33
C LYS A 66 -8.16 8.29 11.67
N MET A 67 -7.74 7.68 12.79
CA MET A 67 -8.07 8.18 14.11
C MET A 67 -7.37 9.50 14.40
N ALA A 68 -6.05 9.59 14.13
CA ALA A 68 -5.29 10.83 14.30
C ALA A 68 -5.84 11.98 13.44
N ASP A 69 -6.20 11.73 12.17
CA ASP A 69 -6.82 12.74 11.30
C ASP A 69 -8.17 13.22 11.85
N ARG A 70 -8.97 12.31 12.43
CA ARG A 70 -10.24 12.66 13.07
C ARG A 70 -10.04 13.50 14.32
N ASP A 71 -9.07 13.15 15.17
CA ASP A 71 -8.78 13.87 16.39
C ASP A 71 -8.25 15.29 16.08
N LEU A 72 -7.39 15.40 15.07
CA LEU A 72 -6.92 16.68 14.53
C LEU A 72 -8.10 17.55 14.06
N LYS A 73 -9.02 16.99 13.27
CA LYS A 73 -10.22 17.69 12.81
C LYS A 73 -11.13 18.13 13.94
N ARG A 74 -11.22 17.32 15.01
CA ARG A 74 -12.00 17.65 16.22
C ARG A 74 -11.38 18.79 17.02
N ALA A 75 -10.06 18.96 16.99
CA ALA A 75 -9.37 20.08 17.63
C ALA A 75 -9.58 21.42 16.90
N MET A 76 -9.99 21.38 15.63
CA MET A 76 -10.23 22.58 14.82
C MET A 76 -11.68 23.09 14.95
N PRO A 77 -11.93 24.40 14.73
CA PRO A 77 -13.29 24.90 14.59
C PRO A 77 -14.03 24.20 13.45
N GLY A 78 -15.28 23.77 13.68
CA GLY A 78 -16.02 22.92 12.74
C GLY A 78 -16.11 23.48 11.30
N ARG A 79 -16.30 24.79 11.13
CA ARG A 79 -16.33 25.41 9.79
C ARG A 79 -14.96 25.38 9.07
N VAL A 80 -13.86 25.38 9.82
CA VAL A 80 -12.50 25.27 9.25
C VAL A 80 -12.22 23.82 8.85
N SER A 81 -12.51 22.85 9.72
CA SER A 81 -12.39 21.43 9.38
C SER A 81 -13.21 21.07 8.14
N GLN A 82 -14.48 21.52 8.09
CA GLN A 82 -15.35 21.31 6.93
C GLN A 82 -14.77 21.96 5.67
N GLY A 83 -14.20 23.17 5.80
CA GLY A 83 -13.53 23.88 4.72
C GLY A 83 -12.37 23.09 4.12
N ILE A 84 -11.50 22.54 4.96
CA ILE A 84 -10.36 21.73 4.53
C ILE A 84 -10.84 20.44 3.84
N ASP A 85 -11.82 19.73 4.40
CA ASP A 85 -12.41 18.54 3.77
C ASP A 85 -13.05 18.86 2.40
N GLY A 86 -13.72 20.00 2.32
CA GLY A 86 -14.33 20.48 1.08
C GLY A 86 -13.29 20.86 0.03
N LEU A 87 -12.19 21.46 0.45
CA LEU A 87 -11.08 21.80 -0.43
C LEU A 87 -10.42 20.54 -0.99
N GLU A 88 -10.19 19.51 -0.18
CA GLU A 88 -9.64 18.23 -0.66
C GLU A 88 -10.50 17.62 -1.77
N ARG A 89 -11.83 17.72 -1.68
CA ARG A 89 -12.76 17.29 -2.74
C ARG A 89 -12.63 18.14 -4.00
N ILE A 90 -12.54 19.46 -3.86
CA ILE A 90 -12.32 20.37 -5.01
C ILE A 90 -11.01 20.04 -5.73
N ILE A 91 -9.94 19.78 -4.97
CA ILE A 91 -8.64 19.41 -5.54
C ILE A 91 -8.74 18.08 -6.28
N GLN A 92 -9.47 17.10 -5.76
CA GLN A 92 -9.71 15.83 -6.45
C GLN A 92 -10.49 16.01 -7.76
N ASP A 93 -11.52 16.86 -7.75
CA ASP A 93 -12.35 17.12 -8.94
C ASP A 93 -11.61 17.91 -10.03
N LEU A 94 -10.78 18.89 -9.62
CA LEU A 94 -10.06 19.77 -10.53
C LEU A 94 -8.65 19.25 -10.89
N GLY A 95 -8.19 18.21 -10.19
CA GLY A 95 -6.93 17.45 -10.31
C GLY A 95 -5.84 18.10 -11.15
N GLU A 96 -5.87 17.86 -12.46
CA GLU A 96 -4.84 18.31 -13.41
C GLU A 96 -4.64 19.83 -13.41
N LYS A 97 -5.68 20.63 -13.19
CA LYS A 97 -5.60 22.10 -13.24
C LYS A 97 -4.93 22.73 -12.01
N LEU A 98 -4.86 21.98 -10.91
CA LEU A 98 -4.34 22.44 -9.62
C LEU A 98 -3.06 21.73 -9.20
N ARG A 99 -2.53 20.84 -10.05
CA ARG A 99 -1.33 20.06 -9.76
C ARG A 99 -0.15 21.00 -9.53
N GLY A 100 0.48 20.88 -8.36
CA GLY A 100 1.61 21.72 -7.95
C GLY A 100 1.25 23.14 -7.51
N ARG A 101 -0.04 23.50 -7.47
CA ARG A 101 -0.52 24.85 -7.11
C ARG A 101 -1.06 24.96 -5.69
N VAL A 102 -1.42 23.82 -5.07
CA VAL A 102 -1.88 23.73 -3.68
C VAL A 102 -0.94 22.82 -2.91
N PHE A 103 -0.28 23.38 -1.89
CA PHE A 103 0.67 22.65 -1.05
C PHE A 103 -0.01 22.03 0.17
N GLY A 104 -1.07 22.67 0.66
CA GLY A 104 -1.89 22.16 1.77
C GLY A 104 -1.81 23.02 3.03
N PRO A 105 -2.47 22.60 4.12
CA PRO A 105 -2.47 23.34 5.38
C PRO A 105 -1.06 23.45 6.00
N LEU A 106 -0.75 24.59 6.62
CA LEU A 106 0.55 24.86 7.22
C LEU A 106 0.99 23.80 8.23
N TYR A 107 0.06 23.25 9.04
CA TYR A 107 0.35 22.18 10.01
C TYR A 107 0.88 20.89 9.36
N LYS A 108 0.72 20.68 8.04
CA LYS A 108 1.29 19.53 7.31
C LYS A 108 2.65 19.85 6.67
N LEU A 109 3.04 21.13 6.67
CA LEU A 109 4.22 21.64 5.94
C LEU A 109 5.36 22.05 6.86
N ILE A 110 5.10 22.18 8.16
CA ILE A 110 6.09 22.54 9.16
C ILE A 110 6.40 21.35 10.06
N GLU A 111 7.65 21.29 10.50
CA GLU A 111 8.12 20.34 11.50
C GLU A 111 9.05 21.11 12.46
N ALA A 112 8.88 20.89 13.76
CA ALA A 112 9.76 21.48 14.75
C ALA A 112 11.10 20.74 14.73
N GLU A 113 12.23 21.47 14.77
CA GLU A 113 13.55 20.84 14.91
C GLU A 113 13.68 20.02 16.20
N ASP A 114 12.94 20.42 17.25
CA ASP A 114 12.85 19.70 18.52
C ASP A 114 11.39 19.68 19.00
N GLU A 115 10.88 18.48 19.30
CA GLU A 115 9.50 18.26 19.73
C GLU A 115 9.10 19.08 20.96
N ARG A 116 10.06 19.48 21.81
CA ARG A 116 9.81 20.32 22.99
C ARG A 116 9.23 21.70 22.63
N PHE A 117 9.45 22.17 21.39
CA PHE A 117 8.91 23.45 20.92
C PHE A 117 7.52 23.34 20.29
N ASN A 118 6.95 22.14 20.14
CA ASN A 118 5.65 21.96 19.50
C ASN A 118 4.55 22.82 20.13
N THR A 119 4.46 22.83 21.47
CA THR A 119 3.48 23.66 22.18
C THR A 119 3.72 25.15 21.97
N ALA A 120 4.98 25.60 21.96
CA ALA A 120 5.30 27.00 21.73
C ALA A 120 4.92 27.43 20.29
N ILE A 121 5.21 26.59 19.30
CA ILE A 121 4.84 26.80 17.90
C ILE A 121 3.32 26.81 17.75
N GLU A 122 2.62 25.87 18.39
CA GLU A 122 1.16 25.79 18.36
C GLU A 122 0.52 27.07 18.92
N VAL A 123 0.98 27.54 20.08
CA VAL A 123 0.47 28.76 20.71
C VAL A 123 0.81 30.01 19.88
N ALA A 124 2.02 30.09 19.32
CA ALA A 124 2.47 31.24 18.54
C ALA A 124 1.73 31.35 17.19
N ALA A 125 1.55 30.25 16.47
CA ALA A 125 0.89 30.23 15.17
C ALA A 125 -0.64 30.19 15.31
N GLY A 126 -1.16 29.43 16.27
CA GLY A 126 -2.58 29.31 16.58
C GLY A 126 -3.42 28.98 15.33
N PRO A 127 -4.47 29.77 15.01
CA PRO A 127 -5.32 29.52 13.84
C PRO A 127 -4.59 29.53 12.49
N GLN A 128 -3.40 30.14 12.40
CA GLN A 128 -2.63 30.21 11.16
C GLN A 128 -2.10 28.84 10.72
N LEU A 129 -1.99 27.88 11.63
CA LEU A 129 -1.64 26.50 11.32
C LEU A 129 -2.61 25.85 10.32
N ALA A 130 -3.87 26.28 10.31
CA ALA A 130 -4.89 25.79 9.39
C ALA A 130 -4.94 26.56 8.05
N HIS A 131 -4.07 27.55 7.84
CA HIS A 131 -4.01 28.26 6.56
C HIS A 131 -3.44 27.36 5.47
N VAL A 132 -4.06 27.37 4.30
CA VAL A 132 -3.65 26.54 3.17
C VAL A 132 -2.68 27.30 2.29
N VAL A 133 -1.48 26.76 2.13
CA VAL A 133 -0.44 27.34 1.30
C VAL A 133 -0.70 27.00 -0.18
N VAL A 134 -0.64 28.02 -1.03
CA VAL A 134 -0.87 27.95 -2.49
C VAL A 134 0.22 28.71 -3.25
N ASP A 135 0.35 28.46 -4.55
CA ASP A 135 1.37 29.08 -5.41
C ASP A 135 1.18 30.60 -5.60
N THR A 136 -0.06 31.07 -5.72
CA THR A 136 -0.39 32.44 -6.16
C THR A 136 -1.73 32.93 -5.60
N ASP A 137 -1.91 34.25 -5.57
CA ASP A 137 -3.17 34.90 -5.23
C ASP A 137 -4.31 34.49 -6.17
N GLU A 138 -4.02 34.29 -7.46
CA GLU A 138 -5.01 33.87 -8.45
C GLU A 138 -5.57 32.47 -8.13
N THR A 139 -4.71 31.53 -7.74
CA THR A 139 -5.13 30.19 -7.29
C THR A 139 -5.98 30.29 -6.03
N ALA A 140 -5.58 31.12 -5.06
CA ALA A 140 -6.35 31.36 -3.83
C ALA A 140 -7.76 31.88 -4.17
N ALA A 141 -7.85 32.88 -5.03
CA ALA A 141 -9.12 33.48 -5.45
C ALA A 141 -10.03 32.45 -6.15
N GLN A 142 -9.47 31.68 -7.10
CA GLN A 142 -10.21 30.63 -7.80
C GLN A 142 -10.78 29.58 -6.84
N LEU A 143 -9.96 29.09 -5.91
CA LEU A 143 -10.37 28.10 -4.91
C LEU A 143 -11.40 28.65 -3.94
N MET A 144 -11.25 29.93 -3.54
CA MET A 144 -12.21 30.61 -2.68
C MET A 144 -13.57 30.72 -3.36
N THR A 145 -13.63 31.12 -4.63
CA THR A 145 -14.88 31.16 -5.41
C THR A 145 -15.54 29.79 -5.46
N GLU A 146 -14.76 28.73 -5.68
CA GLU A 146 -15.30 27.37 -5.78
C GLU A 146 -15.81 26.83 -4.42
N LEU A 147 -15.08 27.11 -3.33
CA LEU A 147 -15.51 26.79 -1.97
C LEU A 147 -16.82 27.50 -1.59
N GLN A 148 -16.95 28.78 -1.95
CA GLN A 148 -18.16 29.57 -1.71
C GLN A 148 -19.33 29.05 -2.54
N ARG A 149 -19.11 28.78 -3.84
CA ARG A 149 -20.13 28.24 -4.75
C ARG A 149 -20.72 26.93 -4.24
N ARG A 150 -19.88 26.07 -3.66
CA ARG A 150 -20.29 24.77 -3.11
C ARG A 150 -20.69 24.81 -1.62
N LYS A 151 -20.60 25.97 -0.96
CA LYS A 151 -20.88 26.17 0.48
C LYS A 151 -20.12 25.20 1.39
N LEU A 152 -18.85 24.97 1.09
CA LEU A 152 -18.04 23.90 1.69
C LEU A 152 -17.32 24.27 2.98
N GLY A 153 -17.63 25.39 3.62
CA GLY A 153 -17.02 25.81 4.88
C GLY A 153 -16.10 27.02 4.72
N ARG A 154 -15.11 27.16 5.61
CA ARG A 154 -14.19 28.31 5.66
C ARG A 154 -12.75 27.84 5.54
N VAL A 155 -12.04 28.37 4.55
CA VAL A 155 -10.59 28.18 4.38
C VAL A 155 -9.94 29.54 4.23
N THR A 156 -8.76 29.71 4.81
CA THR A 156 -7.90 30.87 4.61
C THR A 156 -6.68 30.41 3.83
N PHE A 157 -6.34 31.13 2.77
CA PHE A 157 -5.20 30.80 1.92
C PHE A 157 -4.00 31.69 2.23
N LYS A 158 -2.81 31.14 2.03
CA LYS A 158 -1.53 31.84 2.10
C LYS A 158 -0.78 31.63 0.77
N PRO A 159 -0.80 32.60 -0.14
CA PRO A 159 0.05 32.59 -1.33
C PRO A 159 1.54 32.66 -0.96
N LEU A 160 2.38 32.06 -1.81
CA LEU A 160 3.85 32.11 -1.74
C LEU A 160 4.42 33.36 -2.44
#